data_AF-M5S8Y9-F1
#
_entry.id   AF-M5S8Y9-F1
#
_cell.length_a   1.000
_cell.length_b   1.000
_cell.length_c   1.000
_cell.angle_alpha   90.00
_cell.angle_beta   90.00
_cell.angle_gamma   90.00
#
_symmetry.space_group_name_H-M   'P 1'
#
loop_
_entity.id
_entity.type
_entity.pdbx_description
1 polymer ?
#
loop_
_entity_poly.entity_id
_entity_poly.type
_entity_poly.pdbx_seq_one_letter_code
_entity_poly.pdbx_strand_id
1 'polypeptide(L)'
;MFEFLKRFPLRRRSPISPTPLTHGGDSSRDVVLRLQLPPAADELASAVQSTAASPSVAMANAVETRLASGTIQAQPVPKKATSNRSSRVRSSHRERIFAMRIEHLQICNEKRVRLLAKVGVVTAGDLACCNPEQISRQYKSPGRALRSIKRLRAAVRLAVAIDGMMPRDALILVAIHRRSVASLARESAAVLHRDLERFSLSSRGQRLVGHRGVPSLRRVKSWVGQCEQLVAHWIQNHPAETQVAA
;
A
#
# COMPACT_ATOMS: atom_id res chain seq x y z
N MET A 1 6.10 2.52 -17.06
CA MET A 1 5.64 3.59 -16.14
C MET A 1 4.10 3.69 -16.02
N PHE A 2 3.28 3.08 -16.90
CA PHE A 2 1.81 3.20 -16.84
C PHE A 2 0.98 1.93 -17.18
N GLU A 3 1.48 0.71 -16.93
CA GLU A 3 0.67 -0.53 -17.08
C GLU A 3 -0.50 -0.65 -16.06
N PHE A 4 -0.65 0.33 -15.18
CA PHE A 4 -1.71 0.34 -14.18
C PHE A 4 -3.05 0.86 -14.73
N LEU A 5 -3.03 1.85 -15.63
CA LEU A 5 -4.24 2.46 -16.18
C LEU A 5 -4.90 1.56 -17.24
N LYS A 6 -4.12 0.72 -17.93
CA LYS A 6 -4.64 -0.26 -18.90
C LYS A 6 -5.60 -1.30 -18.31
N ARG A 7 -5.57 -1.52 -16.98
CA ARG A 7 -6.37 -2.59 -16.33
C ARG A 7 -7.73 -2.14 -15.81
N PHE A 8 -8.11 -0.89 -16.05
CA PHE A 8 -9.43 -0.37 -15.70
C PHE A 8 -10.02 0.35 -16.91
N PRO A 9 -10.61 -0.38 -17.88
CA PRO A 9 -11.54 0.28 -18.79
C PRO A 9 -12.57 0.99 -17.92
N LEU A 10 -12.77 2.28 -18.18
CA LEU A 10 -13.83 3.09 -17.62
C LEU A 10 -15.14 2.40 -18.00
N ARG A 11 -15.59 1.41 -17.20
CA ARG A 11 -16.91 0.82 -17.35
C ARG A 11 -17.90 1.92 -17.01
N ARG A 12 -18.35 2.63 -18.04
CA ARG A 12 -19.58 3.42 -17.99
C ARG A 12 -20.63 2.50 -17.39
N ARG A 13 -21.17 2.89 -16.24
CA ARG A 13 -22.43 2.31 -15.79
C ARG A 13 -23.44 2.76 -16.82
N SER A 14 -23.97 1.81 -17.59
CA SER A 14 -25.10 2.03 -18.49
C SER A 14 -26.23 2.72 -17.71
N PRO A 15 -27.01 3.60 -18.35
CA PRO A 15 -28.19 4.19 -17.73
C PRO A 15 -29.14 3.05 -17.32
N ILE A 16 -29.52 3.05 -16.05
CA ILE A 16 -30.52 2.15 -15.49
C ILE A 16 -31.86 2.61 -16.05
N SER A 17 -32.40 1.86 -17.00
CA SER A 17 -33.80 1.95 -17.39
C SER A 17 -34.68 1.41 -16.25
N PRO A 18 -35.74 2.12 -15.84
CA PRO A 18 -36.67 1.64 -14.83
C PRO A 18 -37.60 0.59 -15.43
N THR A 19 -37.49 -0.66 -15.00
CA THR A 19 -38.46 -1.72 -15.34
C THR A 19 -39.54 -1.78 -14.25
N PRO A 20 -40.84 -1.81 -14.61
CA PRO A 20 -41.93 -1.82 -13.64
C PRO A 20 -42.08 -3.16 -12.90
N LEU A 21 -42.54 -3.04 -11.66
CA LEU A 21 -42.86 -4.10 -10.72
C LEU A 21 -43.98 -5.00 -11.27
N THR A 22 -43.71 -6.30 -11.37
CA THR A 22 -44.74 -7.34 -11.52
C THR A 22 -44.69 -8.25 -10.29
N HIS A 23 -45.83 -8.29 -9.61
CA HIS A 23 -46.15 -9.25 -8.55
C HIS A 23 -46.35 -10.64 -9.14
N GLY A 24 -45.93 -11.67 -8.40
CA GLY A 24 -46.54 -13.01 -8.49
C GLY A 24 -45.57 -14.17 -8.36
N GLY A 25 -45.86 -15.08 -7.42
CA GLY A 25 -45.68 -16.52 -7.63
C GLY A 25 -44.36 -17.14 -7.18
N ASP A 26 -44.34 -17.56 -5.91
CA ASP A 26 -44.25 -18.95 -5.46
C ASP A 26 -43.19 -19.94 -6.04
N SER A 27 -42.82 -20.88 -5.17
CA SER A 27 -42.13 -22.16 -5.41
C SER A 27 -40.59 -22.20 -5.44
N SER A 28 -40.05 -22.64 -4.31
CA SER A 28 -39.46 -23.98 -4.17
C SER A 28 -38.45 -24.43 -5.24
N ARG A 29 -37.17 -24.52 -4.86
CA ARG A 29 -36.39 -25.77 -4.91
C ARG A 29 -34.96 -25.60 -4.40
N ASP A 30 -34.62 -26.49 -3.47
CA ASP A 30 -33.27 -26.85 -3.05
C ASP A 30 -32.38 -27.22 -4.25
N VAL A 31 -31.17 -26.66 -4.28
CA VAL A 31 -30.06 -27.22 -5.05
C VAL A 31 -28.85 -27.34 -4.13
N VAL A 32 -28.78 -28.51 -3.50
CA VAL A 32 -27.60 -29.05 -2.84
C VAL A 32 -26.62 -29.46 -3.93
N LEU A 33 -25.58 -28.66 -4.18
CA LEU A 33 -24.40 -29.10 -4.93
C LEU A 33 -23.29 -29.44 -3.95
N ARG A 34 -23.36 -30.70 -3.51
CA ARG A 34 -22.33 -31.44 -2.81
C ARG A 34 -21.41 -32.00 -3.90
N LEU A 35 -20.21 -31.44 -4.06
CA LEU A 35 -19.15 -32.05 -4.88
C LEU A 35 -17.97 -32.40 -3.99
N GLN A 36 -17.82 -33.72 -3.87
CA GLN A 36 -16.82 -34.48 -3.12
C GLN A 36 -15.39 -34.23 -3.63
N LEU A 37 -14.45 -34.07 -2.69
CA LEU A 37 -13.08 -34.54 -2.85
C LEU A 37 -13.05 -36.05 -2.61
N PRO A 38 -12.11 -36.77 -3.25
CA PRO A 38 -11.25 -37.68 -2.50
C PRO A 38 -9.79 -37.65 -3.07
N PRO A 39 -8.85 -38.55 -2.66
CA PRO A 39 -7.81 -38.23 -1.68
C PRO A 39 -6.38 -38.63 -2.17
N ALA A 40 -5.42 -38.55 -1.25
CA ALA A 40 -4.10 -39.22 -1.28
C ALA A 40 -2.96 -38.55 -2.08
N ALA A 41 -1.97 -38.06 -1.34
CA ALA A 41 -0.62 -38.60 -1.41
C ALA A 41 0.13 -38.19 -0.13
N ASP A 42 0.44 -39.22 0.63
CA ASP A 42 1.31 -39.25 1.80
C ASP A 42 2.78 -38.95 1.43
N GLU A 43 3.54 -38.69 2.49
CA GLU A 43 4.99 -38.91 2.62
C GLU A 43 5.96 -37.98 1.88
N LEU A 44 6.60 -37.11 2.68
CA LEU A 44 7.99 -37.34 3.08
C LEU A 44 8.38 -36.39 4.23
N ALA A 45 8.45 -36.97 5.41
CA ALA A 45 9.12 -36.41 6.57
C ALA A 45 10.61 -36.78 6.54
N SER A 46 11.38 -36.05 7.34
CA SER A 46 12.72 -36.39 7.86
C SER A 46 13.91 -36.31 6.92
N ALA A 47 14.66 -35.21 7.06
CA ALA A 47 16.10 -35.31 7.23
C ALA A 47 16.51 -34.35 8.36
N VAL A 48 16.89 -34.96 9.47
CA VAL A 48 17.48 -34.37 10.66
C VAL A 48 18.99 -34.64 10.60
N GLN A 49 19.76 -33.74 11.21
CA GLN A 49 21.09 -33.89 11.81
C GLN A 49 22.36 -33.42 11.06
N SER A 50 23.02 -32.52 11.80
CA SER A 50 24.46 -32.50 12.13
C SER A 50 25.43 -31.86 11.14
N THR A 51 26.05 -30.75 11.56
CA THR A 51 27.46 -30.78 12.02
C THR A 51 27.90 -29.45 12.64
N ALA A 52 28.61 -29.58 13.76
CA ALA A 52 29.21 -28.53 14.56
C ALA A 52 30.56 -28.07 13.96
N ALA A 53 31.01 -26.86 14.32
CA ALA A 53 32.40 -26.57 14.73
C ALA A 53 32.59 -25.07 15.06
N SER A 54 33.00 -24.80 16.29
CA SER A 54 33.71 -23.58 16.69
C SER A 54 35.22 -23.89 16.73
N PRO A 55 36.09 -22.88 16.51
CA PRO A 55 37.12 -22.52 17.49
C PRO A 55 37.26 -20.99 17.61
N SER A 56 37.33 -20.38 18.80
CA SER A 56 38.42 -20.32 19.80
C SER A 56 39.56 -19.32 19.46
N VAL A 57 39.54 -18.20 20.22
CA VAL A 57 40.65 -17.49 20.93
C VAL A 57 41.94 -17.08 20.17
N ALA A 58 42.24 -15.77 20.19
CA ALA A 58 43.57 -15.24 20.55
C ALA A 58 43.51 -13.76 20.96
N MET A 59 44.25 -13.43 22.02
CA MET A 59 44.39 -12.15 22.72
C MET A 59 45.74 -11.47 22.37
N ALA A 60 45.94 -10.28 22.98
CA ALA A 60 47.20 -9.53 23.19
C ALA A 60 47.55 -8.55 22.04
N ASN A 61 47.61 -7.21 22.20
CA ASN A 61 48.27 -6.30 23.16
C ASN A 61 49.31 -5.49 22.36
N ALA A 62 49.22 -4.16 22.36
CA ALA A 62 50.39 -3.28 22.47
C ALA A 62 49.95 -1.83 22.69
N VAL A 63 50.36 -1.33 23.84
CA VAL A 63 50.46 0.07 24.27
C VAL A 63 51.56 0.77 23.47
N GLU A 64 51.36 2.02 23.03
CA GLU A 64 52.38 3.06 23.30
C GLU A 64 51.85 4.49 23.21
N THR A 65 52.09 5.18 24.31
CA THR A 65 51.88 6.59 24.62
C THR A 65 52.96 7.45 23.98
N ARG A 66 52.65 8.61 23.37
CA ARG A 66 53.56 9.78 23.40
C ARG A 66 52.79 11.11 23.44
N LEU A 67 53.07 11.84 24.51
CA LEU A 67 52.87 13.28 24.69
C LEU A 67 53.92 14.06 23.90
N ALA A 68 53.55 15.19 23.28
CA ALA A 68 54.39 16.38 23.20
C ALA A 68 53.54 17.61 22.80
N SER A 69 53.47 18.57 23.72
CA SER A 69 53.00 19.94 23.50
C SER A 69 54.04 20.77 22.74
N GLY A 70 53.61 21.75 21.94
CA GLY A 70 54.50 22.71 21.29
C GLY A 70 53.82 23.68 20.32
N THR A 71 53.07 24.64 20.88
CA THR A 71 52.93 26.07 20.53
C THR A 71 53.25 26.57 19.10
N ILE A 72 52.18 27.07 18.44
CA ILE A 72 52.01 28.25 17.57
C ILE A 72 52.88 28.38 16.30
N GLN A 73 52.23 28.27 15.14
CA GLN A 73 52.34 29.28 14.08
C GLN A 73 51.08 29.31 13.21
N ALA A 74 50.45 30.49 13.16
CA ALA A 74 49.27 30.78 12.38
C ALA A 74 49.66 31.12 10.93
N GLN A 75 49.11 30.38 9.97
CA GLN A 75 48.95 30.85 8.59
C GLN A 75 47.54 30.49 8.09
N PRO A 76 46.81 31.42 7.44
CA PRO A 76 45.50 31.17 6.87
C PRO A 76 45.66 30.48 5.51
N VAL A 77 45.84 29.16 5.54
CA VAL A 77 45.73 28.35 4.33
C VAL A 77 44.25 28.28 3.95
N PRO A 78 43.85 28.58 2.69
CA PRO A 78 42.47 28.44 2.25
C PRO A 78 42.10 26.96 2.34
N LYS A 79 41.41 26.60 3.42
CA LYS A 79 40.77 25.30 3.59
C LYS A 79 39.75 25.20 2.46
N LYS A 80 40.13 24.56 1.35
CA LYS A 80 39.21 23.98 0.38
C LYS A 80 38.31 23.06 1.18
N ALA A 81 37.19 23.61 1.64
CA ALA A 81 36.07 22.86 2.12
C ALA A 81 35.62 22.04 0.92
N THR A 82 36.12 20.81 0.82
CA THR A 82 35.44 19.72 0.14
C THR A 82 34.14 19.52 0.90
N SER A 83 33.19 20.43 0.65
CA SER A 83 31.80 20.21 0.93
C SER A 83 31.36 19.16 -0.09
N ASN A 84 31.71 17.91 0.22
CA ASN A 84 31.05 16.74 -0.33
C ASN A 84 29.65 16.72 0.31
N ARG A 85 28.86 17.78 0.06
CA ARG A 85 27.42 17.77 0.22
C ARG A 85 26.96 16.81 -0.87
N SER A 86 27.04 15.52 -0.56
CA SER A 86 26.25 14.49 -1.22
C SER A 86 24.87 15.10 -1.33
N SER A 87 24.50 15.53 -2.53
CA SER A 87 23.17 15.97 -2.87
C SER A 87 22.30 14.80 -2.50
N ARG A 88 21.69 14.83 -1.31
CA ARG A 88 20.71 13.84 -0.89
C ARG A 88 19.57 14.03 -1.87
N VAL A 89 19.63 13.30 -2.98
CA VAL A 89 18.53 13.17 -3.93
C VAL A 89 17.36 12.80 -3.07
N ARG A 90 16.44 13.75 -2.85
CA ARG A 90 15.29 13.52 -2.00
C ARG A 90 14.54 12.39 -2.68
N SER A 91 14.54 11.20 -2.06
CA SER A 91 13.86 10.02 -2.58
C SER A 91 12.46 10.42 -3.04
N SER A 92 12.11 10.02 -4.26
CA SER A 92 10.79 10.31 -4.83
C SER A 92 9.70 9.85 -3.86
N HIS A 93 8.57 10.56 -3.80
CA HIS A 93 7.44 10.19 -2.91
C HIS A 93 7.08 8.71 -3.04
N ARG A 94 7.06 8.21 -4.28
CA ARG A 94 6.82 6.81 -4.61
C ARG A 94 7.85 5.85 -3.99
N GLU A 95 9.14 6.16 -4.14
CA GLU A 95 10.22 5.35 -3.56
C GLU A 95 10.09 5.29 -2.04
N ARG A 96 9.79 6.45 -1.43
CA ARG A 96 9.56 6.55 0.01
C ARG A 96 8.43 5.64 0.45
N ILE A 97 7.28 5.67 -0.21
CA ILE A 97 6.14 4.81 0.15
C ILE A 97 6.50 3.34 0.01
N PHE A 98 7.09 2.93 -1.12
CA PHE A 98 7.44 1.52 -1.33
C PHE A 98 8.45 0.98 -0.32
N ALA A 99 9.40 1.81 0.10
CA ALA A 99 10.36 1.46 1.14
C ALA A 99 9.76 1.40 2.56
N MET A 100 8.54 1.93 2.79
CA MET A 100 7.93 1.88 4.13
C MET A 100 7.61 0.45 4.54
N ARG A 101 8.04 0.06 5.73
CA ARG A 101 7.61 -1.18 6.40
C ARG A 101 6.12 -1.13 6.70
N ILE A 102 5.44 -2.27 6.58
CA ILE A 102 3.99 -2.37 6.82
C ILE A 102 3.62 -2.00 8.27
N GLU A 103 4.52 -2.24 9.21
CA GLU A 103 4.39 -1.85 10.63
C GLU A 103 4.16 -0.34 10.77
N HIS A 104 4.94 0.46 10.03
CA HIS A 104 4.89 1.93 10.11
C HIS A 104 3.67 2.52 9.40
N LEU A 105 3.03 1.77 8.50
CA LEU A 105 1.85 2.23 7.78
C LEU A 105 0.62 2.32 8.68
N GLN A 106 0.59 1.59 9.80
CA GLN A 106 -0.56 1.51 10.73
C GLN A 106 -1.90 1.19 10.04
N ILE A 107 -1.86 0.44 8.93
CA ILE A 107 -3.03 0.00 8.15
C ILE A 107 -3.56 -1.37 8.56
N CYS A 108 -2.75 -2.13 9.32
CA CYS A 108 -3.03 -3.50 9.76
C CYS A 108 -2.77 -3.64 11.26
N ASN A 109 -3.44 -4.62 11.88
CA ASN A 109 -3.12 -5.06 13.24
C ASN A 109 -1.82 -5.87 13.23
N GLU A 110 -1.00 -5.76 14.28
CA GLU A 110 0.27 -6.49 14.47
C GLU A 110 0.19 -7.97 14.13
N LYS A 111 -0.87 -8.67 14.57
CA LYS A 111 -1.04 -10.10 14.26
C LYS A 111 -1.04 -10.37 12.76
N ARG A 112 -1.68 -9.48 11.98
CA ARG A 112 -1.69 -9.56 10.51
C ARG A 112 -0.35 -9.18 9.91
N VAL A 113 0.33 -8.20 10.48
CA VAL A 113 1.68 -7.81 10.02
C VAL A 113 2.66 -8.98 10.18
N ARG A 114 2.63 -9.66 11.32
CA ARG A 114 3.44 -10.88 11.55
C ARG A 114 3.11 -11.99 10.55
N LEU A 115 1.82 -12.20 10.25
CA LEU A 115 1.41 -13.18 9.24
C LEU A 115 1.90 -12.80 7.84
N LEU A 116 1.79 -11.53 7.44
CA LEU A 116 2.29 -11.06 6.15
C LEU A 116 3.82 -11.21 6.05
N ALA A 117 4.54 -10.88 7.12
CA ALA A 117 5.99 -11.04 7.19
C ALA A 117 6.42 -12.51 7.02
N LYS A 118 5.67 -13.48 7.57
CA LYS A 118 5.91 -14.91 7.35
C LYS A 118 5.79 -15.33 5.89
N VAL A 119 5.02 -14.60 5.08
CA VAL A 119 4.87 -14.84 3.63
C VAL A 119 5.87 -14.02 2.81
N GLY A 120 6.81 -13.34 3.45
CA GLY A 120 7.79 -12.47 2.78
C GLY A 120 7.24 -11.08 2.40
N VAL A 121 6.08 -10.67 2.92
CA VAL A 121 5.50 -9.35 2.66
C VAL A 121 5.83 -8.42 3.84
N VAL A 122 6.89 -7.63 3.70
CA VAL A 122 7.44 -6.78 4.77
C VAL A 122 7.22 -5.29 4.50
N THR A 123 7.32 -4.88 3.25
CA THR A 123 7.21 -3.48 2.81
C THR A 123 5.89 -3.18 2.10
N ALA A 124 5.58 -1.89 1.95
CA ALA A 124 4.44 -1.46 1.16
C ALA A 124 4.60 -1.86 -0.32
N GLY A 125 5.83 -1.85 -0.84
CA GLY A 125 6.16 -2.34 -2.17
C GLY A 125 5.79 -3.80 -2.36
N ASP A 126 6.22 -4.66 -1.43
CA ASP A 126 5.89 -6.10 -1.45
C ASP A 126 4.37 -6.31 -1.43
N LEU A 127 3.68 -5.55 -0.57
CA LEU A 127 2.23 -5.60 -0.48
C LEU A 127 1.56 -5.15 -1.79
N ALA A 128 2.04 -4.10 -2.45
CA ALA A 128 1.48 -3.65 -3.72
C ALA A 128 1.61 -4.71 -4.82
N CYS A 129 2.75 -5.41 -4.88
CA CYS A 129 3.10 -6.38 -5.92
C CYS A 129 2.60 -7.80 -5.66
N CYS A 130 2.26 -8.16 -4.42
CA CYS A 130 1.97 -9.54 -4.08
C CYS A 130 0.72 -10.13 -4.76
N ASN A 131 0.69 -11.46 -4.89
CA ASN A 131 -0.49 -12.20 -5.32
C ASN A 131 -1.45 -12.40 -4.12
N PRO A 132 -2.66 -11.81 -4.15
CA PRO A 132 -3.55 -11.81 -3.01
C PRO A 132 -4.26 -13.16 -2.84
N GLU A 133 -4.44 -13.93 -3.91
CA GLU A 133 -5.01 -15.28 -3.84
C GLU A 133 -4.05 -16.23 -3.12
N GLN A 134 -2.77 -16.22 -3.49
CA GLN A 134 -1.75 -17.07 -2.87
C GLN A 134 -1.61 -16.78 -1.38
N ILE A 135 -1.48 -15.50 -0.99
CA ILE A 135 -1.35 -15.12 0.42
C ILE A 135 -2.62 -15.47 1.21
N SER A 136 -3.80 -15.33 0.62
CA SER A 136 -5.06 -15.58 1.32
C SER A 136 -5.22 -17.04 1.75
N ARG A 137 -4.63 -18.01 1.03
CA ARG A 137 -4.68 -19.44 1.36
C ARG A 137 -4.02 -19.77 2.69
N GLN A 138 -3.09 -18.93 3.17
CA GLN A 138 -2.40 -19.13 4.44
C GLN A 138 -3.20 -18.64 5.66
N TYR A 139 -4.37 -18.02 5.44
CA TYR A 139 -5.23 -17.54 6.51
C TYR A 139 -6.32 -18.56 6.83
N LYS A 140 -6.71 -18.62 8.10
CA LYS A 140 -7.87 -19.41 8.56
C LYS A 140 -9.16 -19.14 7.78
N SER A 141 -9.33 -17.92 7.25
CA SER A 141 -10.49 -17.51 6.45
C SER A 141 -10.04 -16.86 5.12
N PRO A 142 -9.82 -17.66 4.05
CA PRO A 142 -9.20 -17.17 2.82
C PRO A 142 -10.04 -16.09 2.14
N GLY A 143 -11.37 -16.26 2.04
CA GLY A 143 -12.24 -15.26 1.41
C GLY A 143 -12.27 -13.90 2.12
N ARG A 144 -12.12 -13.87 3.45
CA ARG A 144 -12.02 -12.62 4.22
C ARG A 144 -10.64 -11.99 4.07
N ALA A 145 -9.58 -12.81 4.12
CA ALA A 145 -8.20 -12.36 3.92
C ALA A 145 -8.02 -11.76 2.52
N LEU A 146 -8.50 -12.43 1.48
CA LEU A 146 -8.45 -11.98 0.09
C LEU A 146 -9.04 -10.58 -0.08
N ARG A 147 -10.27 -10.37 0.44
CA ARG A 147 -10.94 -9.06 0.40
C ARG A 147 -10.13 -7.98 1.15
N SER A 148 -9.58 -8.32 2.31
CA SER A 148 -8.75 -7.40 3.10
C SER A 148 -7.45 -7.04 2.37
N ILE A 149 -6.75 -8.01 1.79
CA ILE A 149 -5.49 -7.81 1.08
C ILE A 149 -5.74 -6.96 -0.17
N LYS A 150 -6.77 -7.28 -0.98
CA LYS A 150 -7.15 -6.46 -2.15
C LYS A 150 -7.42 -5.00 -1.76
N ARG A 151 -8.06 -4.77 -0.60
CA ARG A 151 -8.30 -3.42 -0.06
C ARG A 151 -7.00 -2.70 0.30
N LEU A 152 -6.08 -3.36 0.99
CA LEU A 152 -4.80 -2.79 1.39
C LEU A 152 -3.93 -2.48 0.17
N ARG A 153 -3.92 -3.38 -0.82
CA ARG A 153 -3.24 -3.17 -2.10
C ARG A 153 -3.76 -1.94 -2.83
N ALA A 154 -5.07 -1.78 -2.91
CA ALA A 154 -5.68 -0.59 -3.50
C ALA A 154 -5.25 0.70 -2.78
N ALA A 155 -5.19 0.67 -1.45
CA ALA A 155 -4.76 1.83 -0.64
C ALA A 155 -3.30 2.20 -0.90
N VAL A 156 -2.38 1.24 -0.87
CA VAL A 156 -0.95 1.50 -1.18
C VAL A 156 -0.80 2.02 -2.60
N ARG A 157 -1.45 1.37 -3.58
CA ARG A 157 -1.39 1.76 -4.99
C ARG A 157 -1.91 3.19 -5.21
N LEU A 158 -2.97 3.58 -4.50
CA LEU A 158 -3.53 4.93 -4.56
C LEU A 158 -2.60 5.97 -3.92
N ALA A 159 -2.02 5.67 -2.75
CA ALA A 159 -1.09 6.56 -2.07
C ALA A 159 0.21 6.79 -2.86
N VAL A 160 0.67 5.79 -3.61
CA VAL A 160 1.81 5.91 -4.52
C VAL A 160 1.52 6.84 -5.69
N ALA A 161 0.27 6.92 -6.14
CA ALA A 161 -0.11 7.75 -7.27
C ALA A 161 -0.32 9.22 -6.92
N ILE A 162 -0.60 9.55 -5.64
CA ILE A 162 -0.93 10.90 -5.19
C ILE A 162 0.14 11.37 -4.22
N ASP A 163 0.85 12.43 -4.58
CA ASP A 163 1.94 12.98 -3.78
C ASP A 163 1.42 13.55 -2.45
N GLY A 164 2.12 13.23 -1.36
CA GLY A 164 1.75 13.64 -0.01
C GLY A 164 0.56 12.88 0.60
N MET A 165 0.01 11.87 -0.09
CA MET A 165 -0.97 10.94 0.47
C MET A 165 -0.26 9.79 1.19
N MET A 166 -0.70 9.48 2.41
CA MET A 166 -0.22 8.31 3.16
C MET A 166 -1.11 7.09 2.88
N PRO A 167 -0.57 5.85 2.86
CA PRO A 167 -1.39 4.64 2.66
C PRO A 167 -2.55 4.48 3.65
N ARG A 168 -2.42 5.03 4.86
CA ARG A 168 -3.51 5.08 5.86
C ARG A 168 -4.67 5.98 5.41
N ASP A 169 -4.36 7.17 4.91
CA ASP A 169 -5.36 8.11 4.38
C ASP A 169 -6.06 7.50 3.15
N ALA A 170 -5.27 6.89 2.25
CA ALA A 170 -5.79 6.17 1.10
C ALA A 170 -6.71 4.99 1.48
N LEU A 171 -6.44 4.31 2.61
CA LEU A 171 -7.28 3.21 3.09
C LEU A 171 -8.68 3.69 3.48
N ILE A 172 -8.80 4.92 4.00
CA ILE A 172 -10.08 5.53 4.33
C ILE A 172 -10.87 5.81 3.04
N LEU A 173 -10.22 6.40 2.02
CA LEU A 173 -10.82 6.62 0.71
C LEU A 173 -11.30 5.31 0.07
N VAL A 174 -10.48 4.26 0.14
CA VAL A 174 -10.87 2.93 -0.36
C VAL A 174 -12.06 2.34 0.42
N ALA A 175 -12.17 2.65 1.72
CA ALA A 175 -13.26 2.19 2.56
C ALA A 175 -14.61 2.85 2.23
N ILE A 176 -14.60 4.12 1.79
CA ILE A 176 -15.77 4.83 1.22
C ILE A 176 -15.94 4.59 -0.29
N HIS A 177 -15.30 3.54 -0.82
CA HIS A 177 -15.42 3.08 -2.21
C HIS A 177 -14.75 3.96 -3.27
N ARG A 178 -13.84 4.87 -2.89
CA ARG A 178 -13.03 5.65 -3.85
C ARG A 178 -11.66 5.01 -4.00
N ARG A 179 -11.47 4.26 -5.09
CA ARG A 179 -10.32 3.33 -5.24
C ARG A 179 -9.37 3.66 -6.39
N SER A 180 -9.69 4.67 -7.19
CA SER A 180 -8.90 5.04 -8.36
C SER A 180 -8.75 6.55 -8.47
N VAL A 181 -7.64 6.96 -9.10
CA VAL A 181 -7.35 8.36 -9.43
C VAL A 181 -8.48 8.96 -10.27
N ALA A 182 -8.96 8.22 -11.29
CA ALA A 182 -10.07 8.64 -12.14
C ALA A 182 -11.43 8.76 -11.43
N SER A 183 -11.65 8.05 -10.31
CA SER A 183 -12.84 8.27 -9.48
C SER A 183 -12.70 9.57 -8.70
N LEU A 184 -11.56 9.76 -8.05
CA LEU A 184 -11.30 10.95 -7.23
C LEU A 184 -11.28 12.24 -8.05
N ALA A 185 -10.74 12.20 -9.28
CA ALA A 185 -10.70 13.35 -10.18
C ALA A 185 -12.09 13.86 -10.62
N ARG A 186 -13.13 13.03 -10.50
CA ARG A 186 -14.51 13.40 -10.88
C ARG A 186 -15.34 13.86 -9.68
N GLU A 187 -14.79 13.78 -8.48
CA GLU A 187 -15.51 14.08 -7.26
C GLU A 187 -15.21 15.48 -6.75
N SER A 188 -16.25 16.18 -6.29
CA SER A 188 -16.06 17.44 -5.57
C SER A 188 -15.38 17.17 -4.23
N ALA A 189 -14.29 17.89 -3.95
CA ALA A 189 -13.55 17.78 -2.70
C ALA A 189 -14.42 18.07 -1.46
N ALA A 190 -15.42 18.97 -1.58
CA ALA A 190 -16.34 19.28 -0.48
C ALA A 190 -17.28 18.10 -0.18
N VAL A 191 -17.81 17.45 -1.23
CA VAL A 191 -18.66 16.26 -1.08
C VAL A 191 -17.85 15.11 -0.50
N LEU A 192 -16.63 14.89 -1.01
CA LEU A 192 -15.74 13.85 -0.51
C LEU A 192 -15.38 14.05 0.97
N HIS A 193 -15.13 15.29 1.40
CA HIS A 193 -14.88 15.60 2.80
C HIS A 193 -16.10 15.30 3.69
N ARG A 194 -17.31 15.71 3.27
CA ARG A 194 -18.55 15.39 3.97
C ARG A 194 -18.77 13.88 4.09
N ASP A 195 -18.47 13.12 3.04
CA ASP A 195 -18.57 11.66 3.05
C ASP A 195 -17.57 11.03 4.04
N LEU A 196 -16.36 11.59 4.15
CA LEU A 196 -15.35 11.16 5.12
C LEU A 196 -15.79 11.48 6.56
N GLU A 197 -16.34 12.66 6.81
CA GLU A 197 -16.93 13.02 8.11
C GLU A 197 -18.06 12.07 8.49
N ARG A 198 -19.00 11.84 7.56
CA ARG A 198 -20.11 10.90 7.78
C ARG A 198 -19.61 9.48 8.04
N PHE A 199 -18.60 9.04 7.28
CA PHE A 199 -17.99 7.73 7.48
C PHE A 199 -17.36 7.62 8.86
N SER A 200 -16.70 8.68 9.35
CA SER A 200 -16.06 8.72 10.66
C SER A 200 -17.02 8.50 11.82
N LEU A 201 -18.31 8.83 11.66
CA LEU A 201 -19.36 8.58 12.65
C LEU A 201 -19.79 7.10 12.71
N SER A 202 -19.51 6.31 11.68
CA SER A 202 -19.83 4.89 11.68
C SER A 202 -18.85 4.08 12.54
N SER A 203 -19.28 2.97 13.13
CA SER A 203 -18.39 2.09 13.93
C SER A 203 -17.19 1.58 13.13
N ARG A 204 -17.35 1.41 11.81
CA ARG A 204 -16.25 1.03 10.92
C ARG A 204 -15.28 2.20 10.69
N GLY A 205 -15.79 3.41 10.52
CA GLY A 205 -14.97 4.61 10.34
C GLY A 205 -14.22 4.98 11.61
N GLN A 206 -14.87 4.96 12.77
CA GLN A 206 -14.21 5.19 14.06
C GLN A 206 -12.99 4.28 14.26
N ARG A 207 -13.12 2.99 13.93
CA ARG A 207 -11.99 2.02 14.00
C ARG A 207 -10.85 2.33 13.03
N LEU A 208 -11.15 2.90 11.86
CA LEU A 208 -10.16 3.13 10.80
C LEU A 208 -9.47 4.50 10.96
N VAL A 209 -10.25 5.53 11.29
CA VAL A 209 -9.79 6.89 11.54
C VAL A 209 -9.03 6.94 12.88
N GLY A 210 -9.54 6.25 13.90
CA GLY A 210 -8.97 6.24 15.25
C GLY A 210 -8.84 7.64 15.82
N HIS A 211 -7.81 7.87 16.64
CA HIS A 211 -7.59 9.14 17.34
C HIS A 211 -7.06 10.30 16.46
N ARG A 212 -6.65 10.05 15.20
CA ARG A 212 -6.05 11.09 14.35
C ARG A 212 -7.06 12.02 13.67
N GLY A 213 -8.33 11.67 13.68
CA GLY A 213 -9.37 12.44 13.00
C GLY A 213 -9.36 12.29 11.48
N VAL A 214 -10.39 12.88 10.86
CA VAL A 214 -10.62 12.86 9.42
C VAL A 214 -9.61 13.78 8.71
N PRO A 215 -9.10 13.43 7.51
CA PRO A 215 -8.26 14.35 6.74
C PRO A 215 -8.95 15.68 6.46
N SER A 216 -8.25 16.79 6.68
CA SER A 216 -8.82 18.12 6.48
C SER A 216 -9.22 18.40 5.03
N LEU A 217 -10.23 19.26 4.83
CA LEU A 217 -10.69 19.69 3.51
C LEU A 217 -9.55 20.22 2.62
N ARG A 218 -8.57 20.92 3.19
CA ARG A 218 -7.40 21.42 2.44
C ARG A 218 -6.58 20.27 1.84
N ARG A 219 -6.35 19.18 2.59
CA ARG A 219 -5.65 17.99 2.08
C ARG A 219 -6.48 17.29 1.01
N VAL A 220 -7.79 17.14 1.24
CA VAL A 220 -8.70 16.52 0.26
C VAL A 220 -8.71 17.31 -1.05
N LYS A 221 -8.80 18.64 -1.00
CA LYS A 221 -8.70 19.51 -2.20
C LYS A 221 -7.38 19.30 -2.95
N SER A 222 -6.26 19.22 -2.23
CA SER A 222 -4.95 18.97 -2.85
C SER A 222 -4.91 17.61 -3.56
N TRP A 223 -5.45 16.55 -2.94
CA TRP A 223 -5.48 15.22 -3.56
C TRP A 223 -6.36 15.17 -4.81
N VAL A 224 -7.55 15.78 -4.77
CA VAL A 224 -8.46 15.85 -5.92
C VAL A 224 -7.81 16.63 -7.06
N GLY A 225 -7.23 17.80 -6.79
CA GLY A 225 -6.55 18.60 -7.81
C GLY A 225 -5.35 17.89 -8.45
N GLN A 226 -4.57 17.13 -7.67
CA GLN A 226 -3.52 16.28 -8.22
C GLN A 226 -4.10 15.17 -9.12
N CYS A 227 -5.22 14.55 -8.73
CA CYS A 227 -5.87 13.53 -9.55
C CYS A 227 -6.37 14.11 -10.88
N GLU A 228 -6.96 15.30 -10.86
CA GLU A 228 -7.39 16.02 -12.07
C GLU A 228 -6.22 16.27 -13.02
N GLN A 229 -5.09 16.77 -12.49
CA GLN A 229 -3.87 16.99 -13.28
C GLN A 229 -3.31 15.69 -13.87
N LEU A 230 -3.27 14.61 -13.08
CA LEU A 230 -2.80 13.30 -13.55
C LEU A 230 -3.68 12.73 -14.66
N VAL A 231 -5.00 12.90 -14.54
CA VAL A 231 -5.95 12.46 -15.58
C VAL A 231 -5.81 13.32 -16.83
N ALA A 232 -5.72 14.65 -16.71
CA ALA A 232 -5.52 15.56 -17.83
C ALA A 232 -4.21 15.25 -18.59
N HIS A 233 -3.11 15.08 -17.87
CA HIS A 233 -1.82 14.68 -18.43
C HIS A 233 -1.89 13.31 -19.11
N TRP A 234 -2.63 12.35 -18.53
CA TRP A 234 -2.79 11.04 -19.15
C TRP A 234 -3.58 11.11 -20.47
N ILE A 235 -4.68 11.86 -20.50
CA ILE A 235 -5.51 12.07 -21.70
C ILE A 235 -4.69 12.73 -22.81
N GLN A 236 -3.87 13.73 -22.49
CA GLN A 236 -3.00 14.41 -23.46
C GLN A 236 -1.98 13.47 -24.11
N ASN A 237 -1.43 12.52 -23.35
CA ASN A 237 -0.42 11.59 -23.84
C ASN A 237 -0.99 10.32 -24.49
N HIS A 238 -2.30 10.03 -24.32
CA HIS A 238 -2.96 8.83 -24.85
C HIS A 238 -4.27 9.18 -25.59
N PRO A 239 -4.22 10.03 -26.63
CA PRO A 239 -5.42 10.47 -27.35
C PRO A 239 -6.14 9.29 -28.03
N ALA A 240 -5.41 8.31 -28.55
CA ALA A 240 -5.97 7.15 -29.26
C ALA A 240 -6.83 6.23 -28.36
N GLU A 241 -6.46 6.06 -27.09
CA GLU A 241 -7.24 5.26 -26.13
C GLU A 241 -8.51 6.00 -25.65
N THR A 242 -8.55 7.33 -25.80
CA THR A 242 -9.66 8.16 -25.33
C THR A 242 -10.80 8.21 -26.35
N GLN A 243 -10.50 8.16 -27.65
CA GLN A 243 -11.51 8.22 -28.72
C GLN A 243 -12.39 6.97 -28.83
N VAL A 244 -11.90 5.80 -28.42
CA VAL A 244 -12.65 4.53 -28.46
C VAL A 244 -13.69 4.44 -27.33
N ALA A 245 -13.66 5.37 -26.37
CA ALA A 245 -14.53 5.37 -25.20
C ALA A 245 -15.60 6.48 -25.19
N ALA A 246 -15.69 7.29 -26.25
CA ALA A 246 -16.71 8.34 -26.41
C ALA A 246 -18.08 7.73 -26.77
#